data_AF-A0A497LWE9-F1
#
_entry.id   AF-A0A497LWE9-F1
#
_cell.length_a   1.000
_cell.length_b   1.000
_cell.length_c   1.000
_cell.angle_alpha   90.00
_cell.angle_beta   90.00
_cell.angle_gamma   90.00
#
_symmetry.space_group_name_H-M   'P 1'
#
loop_
_entity.id
_entity.type
_entity.pdbx_description
1 polymer ?
#
loop_
_entity_poly.entity_id
_entity_poly.type
_entity_poly.pdbx_seq_one_letter_code
_entity_poly.pdbx_strand_id
1 'polypeptide(L)'
;SIEEEPEVYRHFVEMALLKRQYAIKEMEKRKEKGELVPPSFERMVELLPREESLLSMLRAEQIMTRDVMTVNPETSVEELLSIMTRHHHMGYPLVNEKNELVGIVTFEDVSKVPASERAKISAKEIAHKKLITVNPDASAMEVYEKMNEHKIGRILVVDRKNPKKLLGIITKTDILHTLRWPMKRKR
;
A
#
# COMPACT_ATOMS: atom_id res chain seq x y z
N SER A 1 -5.05 -5.29 23.36
CA SER A 1 -4.36 -5.48 22.06
C SER A 1 -5.18 -6.44 21.18
N ILE A 2 -5.10 -6.37 19.85
CA ILE A 2 -5.69 -7.42 18.97
C ILE A 2 -5.14 -8.82 19.30
N GLU A 3 -3.93 -8.89 19.85
CA GLU A 3 -3.33 -10.14 20.32
C GLU A 3 -4.14 -10.81 21.44
N GLU A 4 -5.03 -10.07 22.11
CA GLU A 4 -5.94 -10.58 23.15
C GLU A 4 -7.28 -11.06 22.57
N GLU A 5 -7.50 -10.93 21.26
CA GLU A 5 -8.69 -11.40 20.53
C GLU A 5 -8.30 -12.45 19.47
N PRO A 6 -8.29 -13.74 19.85
CA PRO A 6 -7.76 -14.82 19.02
C PRO A 6 -8.45 -14.94 17.66
N GLU A 7 -9.73 -14.61 17.56
CA GLU A 7 -10.50 -14.76 16.30
C GLU A 7 -10.17 -13.68 15.28
N VAL A 8 -10.07 -12.42 15.72
CA VAL A 8 -9.70 -11.29 14.84
C VAL A 8 -8.27 -11.48 14.35
N TYR A 9 -7.34 -11.78 15.27
CA TYR A 9 -5.96 -12.08 14.90
C TYR A 9 -5.85 -13.29 13.97
N ARG A 10 -6.56 -14.39 14.27
CA ARG A 10 -6.61 -15.57 13.41
C ARG A 10 -7.12 -15.22 12.01
N HIS A 11 -8.19 -14.44 11.89
CA HIS A 11 -8.73 -14.04 10.59
C HIS A 11 -7.68 -13.30 9.75
N PHE A 12 -6.94 -12.36 10.34
CA PHE A 12 -5.88 -11.62 9.63
C PHE A 12 -4.68 -12.51 9.24
N VAL A 13 -4.28 -13.45 10.11
CA VAL A 13 -3.25 -14.44 9.79
C VAL A 13 -3.70 -15.38 8.67
N GLU A 14 -4.92 -15.90 8.75
CA GLU A 14 -5.54 -16.74 7.72
C GLU A 14 -5.60 -15.99 6.38
N MET A 15 -6.02 -14.72 6.39
CA MET A 15 -6.00 -13.86 5.22
C MET A 15 -4.59 -13.72 4.62
N ALA A 16 -3.57 -13.49 5.43
CA ALA A 16 -2.19 -13.38 4.97
C ALA A 16 -1.71 -14.70 4.32
N LEU A 17 -2.05 -15.84 4.93
CA LEU A 17 -1.75 -17.17 4.40
C LEU A 17 -2.50 -17.45 3.08
N LEU A 18 -3.79 -17.12 3.01
CA LEU A 18 -4.60 -17.29 1.81
C LEU A 18 -4.09 -16.44 0.65
N LYS A 19 -3.75 -15.17 0.90
CA LYS A 19 -3.13 -14.30 -0.13
C LYS A 19 -1.81 -14.86 -0.62
N ARG A 20 -0.97 -15.40 0.30
CA ARG A 20 0.28 -16.07 -0.06
C ARG A 20 0.03 -17.33 -0.91
N GLN A 21 -0.92 -18.18 -0.53
CA GLN A 21 -1.27 -19.38 -1.28
C GLN A 21 -1.82 -19.06 -2.66
N TYR A 22 -2.71 -18.06 -2.76
CA TYR A 22 -3.25 -17.61 -4.05
C TYR A 22 -2.14 -17.08 -4.96
N ALA A 23 -1.21 -16.30 -4.40
CA ALA A 23 -0.05 -15.82 -5.14
C ALA A 23 0.81 -16.98 -5.68
N ILE A 24 1.10 -17.99 -4.85
CA ILE A 24 1.86 -19.19 -5.27
C ILE A 24 1.11 -19.96 -6.38
N LYS A 25 -0.19 -20.20 -6.22
CA LYS A 25 -1.01 -20.92 -7.20
C LYS A 25 -1.10 -20.18 -8.54
N GLU A 26 -1.26 -18.86 -8.50
CA GLU A 26 -1.25 -18.01 -9.69
C GLU A 26 0.14 -18.04 -10.37
N MET A 27 1.24 -18.12 -9.60
CA MET A 27 2.57 -18.30 -10.16
C MET A 27 2.73 -19.65 -10.86
N GLU A 28 2.28 -20.76 -10.25
CA GLU A 28 2.32 -22.10 -10.86
C GLU A 28 1.55 -22.13 -12.19
N LYS A 29 0.33 -21.60 -12.18
CA LYS A 29 -0.52 -21.50 -13.38
C LYS A 29 0.14 -20.68 -14.49
N ARG A 30 0.87 -19.61 -14.15
CA ARG A 30 1.64 -18.82 -15.12
C ARG A 30 2.84 -19.60 -15.67
N LYS A 31 3.57 -20.35 -14.83
CA LYS A 31 4.66 -21.24 -15.28
C LYS A 31 4.15 -22.28 -16.28
N GLU A 32 3.03 -22.93 -15.98
CA GLU A 32 2.41 -23.94 -16.85
C GLU A 32 2.03 -23.38 -18.23
N LYS A 33 1.60 -22.11 -18.28
CA LYS A 33 1.27 -21.41 -19.52
C LYS A 33 2.48 -20.83 -20.26
N GLY A 34 3.70 -21.00 -19.74
CA GLY A 34 4.90 -20.35 -20.26
C GLY A 34 4.87 -18.82 -20.13
N GLU A 35 3.96 -18.28 -19.31
CA GLU A 35 3.90 -16.86 -19.00
C GLU A 35 5.03 -16.51 -18.02
N LEU A 36 5.59 -15.32 -18.16
CA LEU A 36 6.59 -14.84 -17.20
C LEU A 36 5.97 -14.89 -15.79
N VAL A 37 6.74 -15.36 -14.82
CA VAL A 37 6.46 -15.25 -13.39
C VAL A 37 7.23 -14.07 -12.81
N PRO A 38 6.65 -13.28 -11.89
CA PRO A 38 7.40 -12.21 -11.23
C PRO A 38 8.68 -12.73 -10.61
N PRO A 39 9.86 -12.18 -10.98
CA PRO A 39 11.06 -12.38 -10.19
C PRO A 39 10.87 -11.88 -8.75
N SER A 40 9.89 -11.00 -8.55
CA SER A 40 9.63 -10.27 -7.31
C SER A 40 9.26 -11.12 -6.09
N PHE A 41 9.02 -12.42 -6.25
CA PHE A 41 8.85 -13.31 -5.10
C PHE A 41 10.20 -13.73 -4.49
N GLU A 42 11.30 -13.65 -5.24
CA GLU A 42 12.65 -14.07 -4.83
C GLU A 42 13.71 -12.96 -4.94
N ARG A 43 13.54 -11.99 -5.85
CA ARG A 43 14.46 -10.85 -5.98
C ARG A 43 14.04 -9.71 -5.07
N MET A 44 14.65 -9.68 -3.89
CA MET A 44 14.58 -8.51 -3.01
C MET A 44 15.96 -7.90 -2.72
N VAL A 45 17.00 -8.28 -3.48
CA VAL A 45 18.37 -7.89 -3.10
C VAL A 45 18.95 -6.78 -3.98
N GLU A 46 18.85 -6.81 -5.32
CA GLU A 46 19.38 -5.71 -6.17
C GLU A 46 18.59 -5.55 -7.48
N LEU A 47 18.39 -4.30 -7.92
CA LEU A 47 17.84 -3.98 -9.24
C LEU A 47 18.91 -4.24 -10.31
N LEU A 48 18.49 -4.75 -11.47
CA LEU A 48 19.38 -4.79 -12.63
C LEU A 48 19.56 -3.38 -13.23
N PRO A 49 20.68 -3.04 -13.89
CA PRO A 49 20.89 -1.71 -14.49
C PRO A 49 19.77 -1.27 -15.45
N ARG A 50 19.19 -2.23 -16.18
CA ARG A 50 18.03 -1.98 -17.07
C ARG A 50 16.74 -1.64 -16.30
N GLU A 51 16.57 -2.20 -15.11
CA GLU A 51 15.42 -1.99 -14.25
C GLU A 51 15.54 -0.60 -13.60
N GLU A 52 16.73 -0.22 -13.14
CA GLU A 52 17.02 1.15 -12.67
C GLU A 52 16.75 2.20 -13.75
N SER A 53 17.25 1.97 -14.97
CA SER A 53 17.00 2.86 -16.10
C SER A 53 15.51 3.01 -16.40
N LEU A 54 14.76 1.90 -16.40
CA LEU A 54 13.31 1.92 -16.60
C LEU A 54 12.59 2.71 -15.51
N LEU A 55 12.89 2.45 -14.24
CA LEU A 55 12.28 3.16 -13.11
C LEU A 55 12.64 4.65 -13.11
N SER A 56 13.83 5.00 -13.59
CA SER A 56 14.27 6.40 -13.72
C SER A 56 13.50 7.16 -14.80
N MET A 57 13.00 6.48 -15.85
CA MET A 57 12.24 7.10 -16.94
C MET A 57 10.74 7.26 -16.65
N LEU A 58 10.18 6.41 -15.79
CA LEU A 58 8.76 6.43 -15.45
C LEU A 58 8.46 7.37 -14.29
N ARG A 59 7.30 8.03 -14.35
CA ARG A 59 6.81 8.92 -13.31
C ARG A 59 5.78 8.24 -12.41
N ALA A 60 5.69 8.70 -11.18
CA ALA A 60 4.72 8.24 -10.19
C ALA A 60 3.28 8.24 -10.74
N GLU A 61 2.88 9.29 -11.47
CA GLU A 61 1.54 9.39 -12.07
C GLU A 61 1.22 8.30 -13.11
N GLN A 62 2.26 7.69 -13.71
CA GLN A 62 2.12 6.64 -14.72
C GLN A 62 1.93 5.26 -14.07
N ILE A 63 2.37 5.09 -12.82
CA ILE A 63 2.35 3.80 -12.10
C ILE A 63 1.43 3.79 -10.87
N MET A 64 0.87 4.94 -10.48
CA MET A 64 -0.01 5.04 -9.31
C MET A 64 -1.43 4.52 -9.57
N THR A 65 -2.02 3.94 -8.53
CA THR A 65 -3.46 3.71 -8.45
C THR A 65 -4.15 5.00 -8.00
N ARG A 66 -5.11 5.49 -8.81
CA ARG A 66 -5.84 6.74 -8.57
C ARG A 66 -7.06 6.58 -7.67
N ASP A 67 -7.74 5.44 -7.77
CA ASP A 67 -8.89 5.11 -6.94
C ASP A 67 -8.41 4.61 -5.59
N VAL A 68 -8.10 5.57 -4.70
CA VAL A 68 -7.57 5.28 -3.37
C VAL A 68 -8.72 5.20 -2.39
N MET A 69 -8.88 4.04 -1.75
CA MET A 69 -9.81 3.91 -0.64
C MET A 69 -9.28 4.69 0.57
N THR A 70 -10.07 5.65 1.04
CA THR A 70 -9.74 6.52 2.17
C THR A 70 -10.75 6.36 3.30
N VAL A 71 -10.36 6.71 4.53
CA VAL A 71 -11.24 6.66 5.70
C VAL A 71 -11.36 8.06 6.30
N ASN A 72 -12.53 8.37 6.89
CA ASN A 72 -12.72 9.64 7.59
C ASN A 72 -11.87 9.63 8.89
N PRO A 73 -11.16 10.73 9.23
CA PRO A 73 -10.36 10.80 10.45
C PRO A 73 -11.14 10.58 11.76
N GLU A 74 -12.45 10.85 11.77
CA GLU A 74 -13.32 10.67 12.92
C GLU A 74 -13.88 9.23 13.05
N THR A 75 -13.67 8.37 12.04
CA THR A 75 -14.08 6.95 12.09
C THR A 75 -13.46 6.27 13.31
N SER A 76 -14.28 5.53 14.07
CA SER A 76 -13.79 4.83 15.26
C SER A 76 -12.84 3.70 14.88
N VAL A 77 -11.97 3.29 15.80
CA VAL A 77 -11.06 2.16 15.59
C VAL A 77 -11.84 0.84 15.37
N GLU A 78 -13.00 0.69 16.01
CA GLU A 78 -13.89 -0.46 15.82
C GLU A 78 -14.46 -0.53 14.39
N GLU A 79 -14.92 0.61 13.87
CA GLU A 79 -15.41 0.70 12.49
C GLU A 79 -14.26 0.52 11.49
N LEU A 80 -13.08 1.09 11.77
CA LEU A 80 -11.88 0.92 10.96
C LEU A 80 -11.46 -0.55 10.86
N LEU A 81 -11.57 -1.33 11.94
CA LEU A 81 -11.37 -2.78 11.90
C LEU A 81 -12.37 -3.47 10.98
N SER A 82 -13.65 -3.08 11.04
CA SER A 82 -14.67 -3.63 10.15
C SER A 82 -14.37 -3.33 8.68
N ILE A 83 -13.87 -2.12 8.38
CA ILE A 83 -13.40 -1.73 7.03
C ILE A 83 -12.19 -2.58 6.61
N MET A 84 -11.20 -2.77 7.49
CA MET A 84 -10.03 -3.63 7.24
C MET A 84 -10.43 -5.07 6.94
N THR A 85 -11.36 -5.64 7.71
CA THR A 85 -11.88 -7.00 7.53
C THR A 85 -12.65 -7.14 6.22
N ARG A 86 -13.47 -6.13 5.84
CA ARG A 86 -14.29 -6.17 4.63
C ARG A 86 -13.49 -5.99 3.35
N HIS A 87 -12.56 -5.05 3.33
CA HIS A 87 -11.82 -4.65 2.12
C HIS A 87 -10.41 -5.26 2.05
N HIS A 88 -9.98 -5.94 3.11
CA HIS A 88 -8.73 -6.68 3.18
C HIS A 88 -7.47 -5.83 2.94
N HIS A 89 -7.54 -4.51 3.10
CA HIS A 89 -6.37 -3.64 3.12
C HIS A 89 -5.92 -3.40 4.57
N MET A 90 -4.60 -3.43 4.77
CA MET A 90 -3.97 -3.31 6.09
C MET A 90 -3.56 -1.87 6.44
N GLY A 91 -4.08 -0.88 5.72
CA GLY A 91 -3.83 0.52 6.03
C GLY A 91 -4.45 1.47 5.01
N TYR A 92 -4.89 2.62 5.50
CA TYR A 92 -5.74 3.56 4.79
C TYR A 92 -5.25 5.01 4.99
N PRO A 93 -5.19 5.82 3.93
CA PRO A 93 -5.07 7.26 4.08
C PRO A 93 -6.34 7.83 4.72
N LEU A 94 -6.15 8.79 5.63
CA LEU A 94 -7.24 9.52 6.26
C LEU A 94 -7.48 10.82 5.51
N VAL A 95 -8.70 11.01 5.03
CA VAL A 95 -9.11 12.21 4.29
C VAL A 95 -10.31 12.84 5.00
N ASN A 96 -10.20 14.13 5.31
CA ASN A 96 -11.26 14.88 5.99
C ASN A 96 -12.39 15.30 5.03
N GLU A 97 -13.44 15.92 5.56
CA GLU A 97 -14.59 16.40 4.78
C GLU A 97 -14.24 17.47 3.73
N LYS A 98 -13.09 18.15 3.88
CA LYS A 98 -12.56 19.11 2.91
C LYS A 98 -11.74 18.45 1.80
N ASN A 99 -11.76 17.12 1.73
CA ASN A 99 -10.94 16.30 0.82
C ASN A 99 -9.43 16.53 1.00
N GLU A 100 -9.01 16.80 2.24
CA GLU A 100 -7.61 16.93 2.61
C GLU A 100 -7.10 15.66 3.31
N LEU A 101 -5.96 15.16 2.85
CA LEU A 101 -5.16 14.13 3.49
C LEU A 101 -4.60 14.65 4.81
N VAL A 102 -4.98 14.00 5.90
CA VAL A 102 -4.61 14.38 7.27
C VAL A 102 -3.75 13.35 7.99
N GLY A 103 -3.64 12.14 7.45
CA GLY A 103 -2.87 11.07 8.07
C GLY A 103 -2.91 9.77 7.28
N ILE A 104 -2.23 8.75 7.81
CA ILE A 104 -2.37 7.35 7.39
C ILE A 104 -2.48 6.50 8.64
N VAL A 105 -3.35 5.51 8.60
CA VAL A 105 -3.51 4.53 9.67
C VAL A 105 -3.24 3.14 9.13
N THR A 106 -2.57 2.31 9.90
CA THR A 106 -2.24 0.92 9.55
C THR A 106 -2.86 -0.05 10.54
N PHE A 107 -2.89 -1.32 10.15
CA PHE A 107 -3.31 -2.39 11.06
C PHE A 107 -2.44 -2.45 12.33
N GLU A 108 -1.15 -2.11 12.25
CA GLU A 108 -0.26 -2.08 13.40
C GLU A 108 -0.65 -0.99 14.41
N ASP A 109 -1.20 0.13 13.94
CA ASP A 109 -1.69 1.19 14.80
C ASP A 109 -2.97 0.76 15.52
N VAL A 110 -3.85 0.09 14.77
CA VAL A 110 -5.11 -0.44 15.27
C VAL A 110 -4.89 -1.58 16.27
N SER A 111 -3.90 -2.45 16.04
CA SER A 111 -3.62 -3.60 16.91
C SER A 111 -3.19 -3.21 18.31
N LYS A 112 -2.57 -2.03 18.46
CA LYS A 112 -2.14 -1.45 19.74
C LYS A 112 -3.32 -0.97 20.60
N VAL A 113 -4.51 -0.81 20.04
CA VAL A 113 -5.68 -0.30 20.76
C VAL A 113 -6.43 -1.42 21.51
N PRO A 114 -6.65 -1.28 22.83
CA PRO A 114 -7.45 -2.23 23.61
C PRO A 114 -8.90 -2.32 23.11
N ALA A 115 -9.48 -3.53 23.11
CA ALA A 115 -10.83 -3.79 22.63
C ALA A 115 -11.89 -2.86 23.24
N SER A 116 -11.80 -2.65 24.56
CA SER A 116 -12.70 -1.81 25.36
C SER A 116 -12.67 -0.31 25.00
N GLU A 117 -11.65 0.14 24.27
CA GLU A 117 -11.45 1.54 23.89
C GLU A 117 -11.73 1.81 22.40
N ARG A 118 -11.83 0.77 21.57
CA ARG A 118 -11.92 0.93 20.10
C ARG A 118 -13.14 1.70 19.62
N ALA A 119 -14.25 1.65 20.34
CA ALA A 119 -15.46 2.41 20.02
C ALA A 119 -15.33 3.91 20.35
N LYS A 120 -14.37 4.28 21.21
CA LYS A 120 -14.19 5.66 21.72
C LYS A 120 -13.06 6.41 21.03
N ILE A 121 -12.03 5.68 20.60
CA ILE A 121 -10.86 6.24 19.93
C ILE A 121 -11.14 6.33 18.44
N SER A 122 -10.81 7.49 17.86
CA SER A 122 -10.92 7.77 16.43
C SER A 122 -9.63 7.48 15.67
N ALA A 123 -9.74 7.26 14.36
CA ALA A 123 -8.61 6.93 13.50
C ALA A 123 -7.52 8.03 13.52
N LYS A 124 -7.89 9.31 13.62
CA LYS A 124 -6.92 10.43 13.69
C LYS A 124 -6.02 10.40 14.93
N GLU A 125 -6.49 9.78 16.02
CA GLU A 125 -5.75 9.73 17.29
C GLU A 125 -4.60 8.74 17.23
N ILE A 126 -4.77 7.65 16.46
CA ILE A 126 -3.75 6.61 16.27
C ILE A 126 -2.95 6.77 14.97
N ALA A 127 -3.37 7.69 14.08
CA ALA A 127 -2.76 7.85 12.78
C ALA A 127 -1.37 8.51 12.81
N HIS A 128 -0.52 8.07 11.88
CA HIS A 128 0.72 8.75 11.60
C HIS A 128 0.47 10.05 10.81
N LYS A 129 0.96 11.18 11.35
CA LYS A 129 0.88 12.50 10.71
C LYS A 129 2.09 12.82 9.82
N LYS A 130 3.24 12.20 10.10
CA LYS A 130 4.44 12.34 9.26
C LYS A 130 4.33 11.39 8.07
N LEU A 131 3.72 11.88 7.01
CA LEU A 131 3.47 11.11 5.80
C LEU A 131 4.72 11.10 4.91
N ILE A 132 5.15 9.91 4.52
CA ILE A 132 6.11 9.73 3.44
C ILE A 132 5.33 9.79 2.13
N THR A 133 5.63 10.79 1.32
CA THR A 133 4.89 11.09 0.08
C THR A 133 5.83 11.41 -1.08
N VAL A 134 5.29 11.32 -2.29
CA VAL A 134 5.92 11.80 -3.53
C VAL A 134 4.93 12.65 -4.32
N ASN A 135 5.46 13.43 -5.24
CA ASN A 135 4.69 14.18 -6.21
C ASN A 135 4.46 13.33 -7.48
N PRO A 136 3.46 13.66 -8.33
CA PRO A 136 3.15 12.90 -9.55
C PRO A 136 4.29 12.84 -10.56
N ASP A 137 5.19 13.82 -10.56
CA ASP A 137 6.34 13.93 -11.44
C ASP A 137 7.61 13.24 -10.92
N ALA A 138 7.60 12.75 -9.68
CA ALA A 138 8.69 11.96 -9.10
C ALA A 138 8.94 10.70 -9.94
N SER A 139 10.20 10.30 -10.09
CA SER A 139 10.52 9.07 -10.82
C SER A 139 10.09 7.83 -10.02
N ALA A 140 9.80 6.73 -10.71
CA ALA A 140 9.54 5.46 -10.04
C ALA A 140 10.78 4.95 -9.28
N MET A 141 11.98 5.38 -9.68
CA MET A 141 13.23 5.13 -8.95
C MET A 141 13.23 5.86 -7.60
N GLU A 142 12.90 7.16 -7.58
CA GLU A 142 12.78 7.92 -6.32
C GLU A 142 11.74 7.28 -5.38
N VAL A 143 10.62 6.83 -5.95
CA VAL A 143 9.59 6.11 -5.19
C VAL A 143 10.15 4.82 -4.58
N TYR A 144 10.88 4.03 -5.36
CA TYR A 144 11.52 2.79 -4.91
C TYR A 144 12.56 3.05 -3.80
N GLU A 145 13.41 4.05 -3.98
CA GLU A 145 14.42 4.46 -3.00
C GLU A 145 13.77 4.90 -1.68
N LYS A 146 12.77 5.80 -1.73
CA LYS A 146 12.03 6.23 -0.53
C LYS A 146 11.36 5.06 0.18
N MET A 147 10.80 4.10 -0.55
CA MET A 147 10.21 2.90 0.06
C MET A 147 11.25 2.07 0.80
N ASN A 148 12.46 1.92 0.25
CA ASN A 148 13.53 1.15 0.86
C ASN A 148 14.17 1.88 2.05
N GLU A 149 14.45 3.18 1.90
CA GLU A 149 15.00 4.04 2.96
C GLU A 149 14.10 4.03 4.20
N HIS A 150 12.80 4.24 4.00
CA HIS A 150 11.82 4.28 5.09
C HIS A 150 11.28 2.90 5.47
N LYS A 151 11.72 1.82 4.81
CA LYS A 151 11.25 0.44 5.00
C LYS A 151 9.72 0.29 4.91
N ILE A 152 9.09 1.04 4.01
CA ILE A 152 7.65 1.03 3.78
C ILE A 152 7.29 0.31 2.47
N GLY A 153 6.13 -0.35 2.47
CA GLY A 153 5.63 -1.07 1.29
C GLY A 153 4.73 -0.26 0.35
N ARG A 154 4.40 0.97 0.73
CA ARG A 154 3.47 1.86 0.02
C ARG A 154 3.83 3.32 0.25
N ILE A 155 3.56 4.17 -0.74
CA ILE A 155 3.79 5.61 -0.67
C ILE A 155 2.57 6.33 -1.24
N LEU A 156 2.20 7.45 -0.63
CA LEU A 156 1.11 8.28 -1.13
C LEU A 156 1.64 9.26 -2.18
N VAL A 157 0.89 9.44 -3.26
CA VAL A 157 1.16 10.45 -4.28
C VAL A 157 0.25 11.65 -3.99
N VAL A 158 0.84 12.81 -3.78
CA VAL A 158 0.12 14.05 -3.44
C VAL A 158 0.37 15.13 -4.47
N ASP A 159 -0.52 16.11 -4.54
CA ASP A 159 -0.38 17.23 -5.46
C ASP A 159 0.83 18.11 -5.09
N ARG A 160 1.63 18.47 -6.10
CA ARG A 160 2.85 19.26 -5.93
C ARG A 160 2.58 20.65 -5.35
N LYS A 161 1.44 21.27 -5.69
CA LYS A 161 1.05 22.59 -5.20
C LYS A 161 0.30 22.51 -3.87
N ASN A 162 -0.41 21.40 -3.64
CA ASN A 162 -1.14 21.15 -2.41
C ASN A 162 -0.85 19.75 -1.85
N PRO A 163 0.14 19.60 -0.95
CA PRO A 163 0.50 18.31 -0.37
C PRO A 163 -0.62 17.61 0.42
N LYS A 164 -1.70 18.33 0.77
CA LYS A 164 -2.89 17.75 1.39
C LYS A 164 -3.83 17.11 0.37
N LYS A 165 -3.65 17.34 -0.92
CA LYS A 165 -4.50 16.73 -1.94
C LYS A 165 -3.90 15.39 -2.35
N LEU A 166 -4.53 14.30 -1.93
CA LEU A 166 -4.16 12.94 -2.35
C LEU A 166 -4.53 12.73 -3.82
N LEU A 167 -3.58 12.25 -4.62
CA LEU A 167 -3.76 11.95 -6.04
C LEU A 167 -3.71 10.45 -6.35
N GLY A 168 -3.04 9.68 -5.52
CA GLY A 168 -2.90 8.25 -5.73
C GLY A 168 -2.07 7.56 -4.65
N ILE A 169 -1.90 6.25 -4.82
CA ILE A 169 -1.02 5.41 -4.01
C ILE A 169 -0.18 4.53 -4.91
N ILE A 170 1.08 4.31 -4.55
CA ILE A 170 1.96 3.34 -5.19
C ILE A 170 2.39 2.34 -4.12
N THR A 171 2.31 1.05 -4.44
CA THR A 171 2.78 -0.06 -3.62
C THR A 171 4.03 -0.69 -4.23
N LYS A 172 4.79 -1.46 -3.44
CA LYS A 172 5.89 -2.27 -3.98
C LYS A 172 5.41 -3.16 -5.13
N THR A 173 4.20 -3.70 -5.05
CA THR A 173 3.62 -4.53 -6.11
C THR A 173 3.45 -3.75 -7.42
N ASP A 174 3.08 -2.47 -7.38
CA ASP A 174 2.95 -1.63 -8.59
C ASP A 174 4.31 -1.40 -9.27
N ILE A 175 5.37 -1.14 -8.48
CA ILE A 175 6.75 -1.02 -8.98
C ILE A 175 7.17 -2.35 -9.63
N LEU A 176 6.91 -3.46 -8.95
CA LEU A 176 7.25 -4.79 -9.45
C LEU A 176 6.48 -5.13 -10.74
N HIS A 177 5.20 -4.79 -10.84
CA HIS A 177 4.44 -4.96 -12.08
C HIS A 177 5.04 -4.15 -13.23
N THR A 178 5.52 -2.95 -12.94
CA THR A 178 6.20 -2.09 -13.91
C THR A 178 7.47 -2.75 -14.47
N LEU A 179 8.29 -3.35 -13.61
CA LEU A 179 9.52 -4.04 -14.01
C LEU A 179 9.29 -5.27 -14.89
N ARG A 180 8.08 -5.81 -14.89
CA ARG A 180 7.73 -7.05 -15.61
C ARG A 180 7.10 -6.82 -16.98
N TRP A 181 6.81 -5.58 -17.32
CA TRP A 181 6.00 -5.27 -18.49
C TRP A 181 6.86 -4.91 -19.71
N PRO A 182 6.80 -5.66 -20.82
CA PRO A 182 7.27 -5.14 -22.09
C PRO A 182 6.27 -4.09 -22.56
N MET A 183 6.64 -2.80 -22.50
CA MET A 183 5.80 -1.73 -23.07
C MET A 183 5.59 -1.99 -24.57
N LYS A 184 4.38 -2.41 -24.95
CA LYS A 184 3.86 -2.08 -26.29
C LYS A 184 3.83 -0.56 -26.35
N ARG A 185 4.81 0.04 -27.03
CA ARG A 185 4.74 1.44 -27.44
C ARG A 185 3.37 1.65 -28.08
N LYS A 186 2.52 2.50 -27.47
CA LYS A 186 1.40 3.07 -28.21
C LYS A 186 2.02 3.87 -29.36
N ARG A 187 1.79 3.39 -30.57
CA ARG A 187 1.97 4.16 -31.80
C ARG A 187 0.91 5.25 -31.85
#